data_AF-A0A956ISW9-F1
#
_entry.id   AF-A0A956ISW9-F1
#
_cell.length_a   1.000
_cell.length_b   1.000
_cell.length_c   1.000
_cell.angle_alpha   90.00
_cell.angle_beta   90.00
_cell.angle_gamma   90.00
#
_symmetry.space_group_name_H-M   'P 1'
#
loop_
_entity.id
_entity.type
_entity.pdbx_description
1 polymer ?
#
loop_
_entity_poly.entity_id
_entity_poly.type
_entity_poly.pdbx_seq_one_letter_code
_entity_poly.pdbx_strand_id
1 'polypeptide(L)'
;MTVILINRARRMKVFTLAHATYCKALGSCGCTVVDPRTGRRLAQSLTLASGARTAELPDAVLQLADIVRAVALGELGVERVLPRPKPKTTRTERSALESHRTRTRKGSR
;
A
#
# COMPACT_ATOMS: atom_id res chain seq x y z
N MET A 1 2.41 2.75 4.76
CA MET A 1 2.41 3.69 3.62
C MET A 1 2.96 2.96 2.41
N THR A 2 2.44 3.29 1.23
CA THR A 2 2.89 2.73 -0.05
C THR A 2 3.49 3.82 -0.92
N VAL A 3 4.33 3.41 -1.86
CA VAL A 3 5.02 4.29 -2.80
C VAL A 3 4.92 3.74 -4.21
N ILE A 4 4.90 4.63 -5.18
CA ILE A 4 5.02 4.32 -6.60
C ILE A 4 6.39 4.82 -7.05
N LEU A 5 7.15 3.93 -7.69
CA LEU A 5 8.44 4.25 -8.28
C LEU A 5 8.27 4.46 -9.78
N ILE A 6 8.91 5.51 -10.31
CA ILE A 6 8.84 5.90 -11.72
C ILE A 6 10.25 5.87 -12.29
N ASN A 7 10.52 4.96 -13.23
CA ASN A 7 11.80 4.94 -13.88
C ASN A 7 11.90 6.07 -14.90
N ARG A 8 12.66 7.12 -14.56
CA ARG A 8 12.91 8.26 -15.46
C ARG A 8 14.16 8.05 -16.32
N ALA A 9 14.95 7.02 -16.04
CA ALA A 9 16.06 6.65 -16.90
C ALA A 9 15.56 6.06 -18.21
N ARG A 10 16.31 6.29 -19.30
CA ARG A 10 16.06 5.70 -20.63
C ARG A 10 16.51 4.23 -20.74
N ARG A 11 16.68 3.54 -19.61
CA ARG A 11 17.17 2.16 -19.54
C ARG A 11 16.43 1.38 -18.47
N MET A 12 16.38 0.07 -18.63
CA MET A 12 15.83 -0.83 -17.61
C MET A 12 16.68 -0.74 -16.34
N LYS A 13 16.02 -0.80 -15.18
CA LYS A 13 16.66 -0.90 -13.88
C LYS A 13 16.19 -2.12 -13.14
N VAL A 14 17.12 -2.81 -12.49
CA VAL A 14 16.83 -3.97 -11.63
C VAL A 14 17.41 -3.67 -10.26
N PHE A 15 16.61 -3.86 -9.23
CA PHE A 15 16.99 -3.67 -7.85
C PHE A 15 16.82 -4.98 -7.08
N THR A 16 17.83 -5.36 -6.31
CA THR A 16 17.73 -6.50 -5.40
C THR A 16 17.09 -6.05 -4.10
N LEU A 17 15.99 -6.70 -3.71
CA LEU A 17 15.29 -6.45 -2.45
C LEU A 17 15.97 -7.25 -1.32
N ALA A 18 17.17 -6.81 -0.94
CA ALA A 18 18.04 -7.54 -0.02
C ALA A 18 17.36 -7.83 1.32
N HIS A 19 17.51 -9.05 1.83
CA HIS A 19 16.85 -9.50 3.06
C HIS A 19 17.19 -8.62 4.28
N ALA A 20 18.48 -8.32 4.47
CA ALA A 20 18.98 -7.59 5.62
C ALA A 20 18.40 -6.17 5.76
N THR A 21 17.95 -5.57 4.66
CA THR A 21 17.43 -4.20 4.60
C THR A 21 15.94 -4.18 4.33
N TYR A 22 15.49 -4.75 3.21
CA TYR A 22 14.09 -4.68 2.78
C TYR A 22 13.17 -5.49 3.71
N CYS A 23 13.47 -6.76 3.96
CA CYS A 23 12.61 -7.59 4.83
C CYS A 23 12.63 -7.09 6.27
N LYS A 24 13.79 -6.61 6.74
CA LYS A 24 13.91 -5.98 8.06
C LYS A 24 13.05 -4.72 8.18
N ALA A 25 13.06 -3.86 7.16
CA ALA A 25 12.25 -2.65 7.13
C ALA A 25 10.74 -2.95 6.96
N LEU A 26 10.41 -4.02 6.22
CA LEU A 26 9.03 -4.48 6.06
C LEU A 26 8.47 -5.13 7.33
N GLY A 27 9.32 -5.65 8.21
CA GLY A 27 8.93 -6.39 9.41
C GLY A 27 8.50 -7.84 9.14
N SER A 28 8.51 -8.27 7.87
CA SER A 28 8.20 -9.63 7.45
C SER A 28 9.14 -10.10 6.34
N CYS A 29 9.43 -11.40 6.30
CA CYS A 29 10.33 -11.96 5.30
C CYS A 29 9.56 -12.33 4.03
N GLY A 30 9.83 -11.60 2.93
CA GLY A 30 9.33 -11.92 1.59
C GLY A 30 10.26 -12.78 0.74
N CYS A 31 11.38 -13.26 1.29
CA CYS A 31 12.34 -14.08 0.55
C CYS A 31 11.79 -15.48 0.25
N THR A 32 12.09 -16.00 -0.94
CA THR A 32 11.73 -17.37 -1.32
C THR A 32 12.71 -18.34 -0.70
N VAL A 33 12.22 -19.35 0.01
CA VAL A 33 13.04 -20.46 0.51
C VAL A 33 13.32 -21.38 -0.67
N VAL A 34 14.60 -21.54 -1.03
CA VAL A 34 15.02 -22.41 -2.15
C VAL A 34 15.30 -23.82 -1.68
N ASP A 35 15.87 -23.93 -0.47
CA ASP A 35 16.20 -25.22 0.12
C ASP A 35 15.70 -25.24 1.57
N PRO A 36 14.68 -26.07 1.86
CA PRO A 36 14.12 -26.17 3.19
C PRO A 36 15.04 -26.88 4.18
N ARG A 37 16.03 -27.68 3.72
CA ARG A 37 16.97 -28.38 4.61
C ARG A 37 18.10 -27.48 5.09
N THR A 38 18.62 -26.64 4.20
CA THR A 38 19.70 -25.69 4.55
C THR A 38 19.18 -24.33 5.01
N GLY A 39 17.88 -24.05 4.82
CA GLY A 39 17.28 -22.75 5.13
C GLY A 39 17.73 -21.64 4.17
N ARG A 40 18.33 -21.99 3.02
CA ARG A 40 18.81 -21.01 2.04
C ARG A 40 17.63 -20.24 1.44
N ARG A 41 17.72 -18.91 1.48
CA ARG A 41 16.72 -17.98 0.98
C ARG A 41 17.26 -17.15 -0.17
N LEU A 42 16.41 -16.87 -1.15
CA LEU A 42 16.68 -15.90 -2.22
C LEU A 42 15.90 -14.61 -1.99
N ALA A 43 16.63 -13.50 -2.08
CA ALA A 43 16.03 -12.18 -2.12
C ALA A 43 15.20 -12.01 -3.39
N GLN A 44 14.10 -11.27 -3.29
CA GLN A 44 13.32 -10.88 -4.46
C GLN A 44 14.04 -9.76 -5.22
N SER A 45 13.60 -9.51 -6.45
CA SER A 45 14.06 -8.38 -7.25
C SER A 45 12.88 -7.56 -7.75
N LEU A 46 13.13 -6.26 -7.95
CA LEU A 46 12.23 -5.33 -8.59
C LEU A 46 12.83 -4.91 -9.92
N THR A 47 12.15 -5.24 -11.01
CA THR A 47 12.54 -4.83 -12.37
C THR A 47 11.62 -3.73 -12.86
N LEU A 48 12.23 -2.66 -13.37
CA LEU A 48 11.57 -1.48 -13.88
C LEU A 48 12.02 -1.21 -15.31
N ALA A 49 11.10 -1.37 -16.27
CA ALA A 49 11.34 -0.95 -17.65
C ALA A 49 11.54 0.57 -17.74
N SER A 50 12.15 1.04 -18.84
CA SER A 50 12.34 2.48 -19.09
C SER A 50 11.00 3.20 -19.14
N GLY A 51 10.87 4.33 -18.43
CA GLY A 51 9.63 5.11 -18.39
C GLY A 51 8.48 4.48 -17.57
N ALA A 52 8.66 3.26 -17.06
CA ALA A 52 7.58 2.54 -16.39
C ALA A 52 7.30 3.06 -14.97
N ARG A 53 6.04 2.93 -14.58
CA ARG A 53 5.55 3.09 -13.20
C ARG A 53 5.35 1.72 -12.56
N THR A 54 5.75 1.57 -11.30
CA THR A 54 5.40 0.38 -10.52
C THR A 54 3.94 0.42 -10.08
N ALA A 55 3.42 -0.75 -9.67
CA ALA A 55 2.31 -0.78 -8.72
C ALA A 55 2.70 -0.16 -7.37
N GLU A 56 1.73 0.00 -6.48
CA GLU A 56 2.00 0.42 -5.10
C GLU A 56 2.91 -0.59 -4.39
N LEU A 57 4.08 -0.12 -3.97
CA LEU A 57 5.09 -0.88 -3.24
C LEU A 57 5.14 -0.43 -1.78
N PRO A 58 5.55 -1.30 -0.84
CA PRO A 58 5.80 -0.87 0.53
C PRO A 58 6.90 0.20 0.59
N ASP A 59 6.73 1.20 1.45
CA ASP A 59 7.72 2.28 1.65
C ASP A 59 9.12 1.76 2.03
N ALA A 60 9.22 0.53 2.55
CA ALA A 60 10.47 -0.18 2.84
C ALA A 60 11.46 -0.23 1.67
N VAL A 61 10.98 -0.14 0.41
CA VAL A 61 11.88 -0.07 -0.77
C VAL A 61 12.79 1.15 -0.74
N LEU A 62 12.38 2.25 -0.09
CA LEU A 62 13.19 3.47 0.01
C LEU A 62 14.37 3.35 0.98
N GLN A 63 14.49 2.23 1.71
CA GLN A 63 15.65 1.94 2.57
C GLN A 63 16.81 1.27 1.79
N LEU A 64 16.57 0.89 0.54
CA LEU A 64 17.60 0.25 -0.29
C LEU A 64 18.55 1.30 -0.87
N ALA A 65 19.84 1.16 -0.57
CA ALA A 65 20.87 2.13 -0.98
C ALA A 65 20.88 2.39 -2.49
N ASP A 66 20.63 1.38 -3.32
CA ASP A 66 20.58 1.52 -4.76
C ASP A 66 19.37 2.35 -5.23
N ILE A 67 18.23 2.23 -4.54
CA ILE A 67 17.03 3.01 -4.80
C ILE A 67 17.27 4.45 -4.35
N VAL A 68 17.79 4.67 -3.15
CA VAL A 68 18.14 6.01 -2.64
C VAL A 68 19.09 6.73 -3.60
N ARG A 69 20.13 6.03 -4.05
CA ARG A 69 21.08 6.56 -5.04
C ARG A 69 20.40 6.88 -6.37
N ALA A 70 19.55 5.98 -6.87
CA ALA A 70 18.81 6.22 -8.11
C ALA A 70 17.87 7.43 -8.04
N VAL A 71 17.25 7.66 -6.87
CA VAL A 71 16.41 8.84 -6.63
C VAL A 71 17.26 10.11 -6.57
N ALA A 72 18.37 10.08 -5.83
CA ALA A 72 19.28 11.22 -5.72
C ALA A 72 19.86 11.65 -7.07
N LEU A 73 20.11 10.69 -7.97
CA LEU A 73 20.57 10.95 -9.34
C LEU A 73 19.45 11.40 -10.30
N GLY A 74 18.19 11.48 -9.84
CA GLY A 74 17.04 11.83 -10.68
C GLY A 74 16.60 10.74 -11.67
N GLU A 75 17.24 9.56 -11.62
CA GLU A 75 16.91 8.42 -12.47
C GLU A 75 15.61 7.72 -12.04
N LEU A 76 15.19 7.92 -10.78
CA LEU A 76 13.96 7.36 -10.22
C LEU A 76 13.11 8.46 -9.57
N GLY A 77 11.86 8.58 -9.99
CA GLY A 77 10.84 9.38 -9.30
C GLY A 77 10.13 8.56 -8.22
N VAL A 78 9.73 9.21 -7.13
CA VAL A 78 8.99 8.58 -6.03
C VAL A 78 7.71 9.37 -5.79
N GLU A 79 6.58 8.66 -5.77
CA GLU A 79 5.29 9.21 -5.36
C GLU A 79 4.79 8.45 -4.13
N ARG A 80 4.49 9.18 -3.05
CA ARG A 80 3.96 8.59 -1.82
C ARG A 80 2.44 8.55 -1.89
N VAL A 81 1.87 7.36 -1.73
CA VAL A 81 0.42 7.17 -1.68
C VAL A 81 -0.01 7.18 -0.22
N LEU A 82 -0.76 8.21 0.16
CA LEU A 82 -1.39 8.29 1.47
C LEU A 82 -2.63 7.39 1.51
N PRO A 83 -2.85 6.63 2.60
CA PRO A 83 -4.09 5.89 2.76
C PRO A 83 -5.25 6.89 2.75
N ARG A 84 -6.22 6.65 1.86
CA ARG A 84 -7.40 7.53 1.74
C ARG A 84 -8.11 7.60 3.10
N PRO A 85 -8.47 8.80 3.60
CA PRO A 85 -9.23 8.92 4.83
C PRO A 85 -10.57 8.20 4.64
N LYS A 86 -10.93 7.33 5.61
CA LYS A 86 -12.24 6.65 5.61
C LYS A 86 -13.34 7.72 5.63
N PRO A 87 -14.40 7.60 4.82
CA PRO A 87 -15.50 8.55 4.85
C PRO A 87 -16.11 8.55 6.25
N LYS A 88 -16.22 9.73 6.86
CA LYS A 88 -16.96 9.91 8.12
C LYS A 88 -18.44 9.68 7.79
N THR A 89 -18.99 8.55 8.21
CA THR A 89 -20.44 8.36 8.30
C THR A 89 -20.99 9.28 9.37
N THR A 90 -21.37 10.50 9.01
CA THR A 90 -22.20 11.35 9.86
C THR A 90 -23.56 10.67 9.97
N ARG A 91 -23.82 10.04 11.12
CA ARG A 91 -25.14 9.52 11.46
C ARG A 91 -26.05 10.73 11.66
N THR A 92 -26.77 11.14 10.62
CA THR A 92 -27.84 12.14 10.76
C THR A 92 -28.91 11.52 11.64
N GLU A 93 -28.92 11.87 12.92
CA GLU A 93 -30.02 11.57 13.82
C GLU A 93 -31.24 12.33 13.29
N ARG A 94 -32.18 11.60 12.68
CA ARG A 94 -33.51 12.14 12.39
C ARG A 94 -34.18 12.38 13.73
N SER A 95 -34.17 13.64 14.13
CA SER A 95 -34.94 14.20 15.22
C SER A 95 -36.38 13.68 15.20
N ALA A 96 -36.77 13.10 16.32
CA ALA A 96 -38.13 12.75 16.66
C ALA A 96 -39.04 13.98 16.53
N LEU A 97 -40.00 13.93 15.60
CA LEU A 97 -41.22 14.73 15.65
C LEU A 97 -42.32 13.95 14.93
N GLU A 98 -43.46 13.88 15.62
CA GLU A 98 -44.80 13.59 15.08
C GLU A 98 -45.14 12.15 14.68
N SER A 99 -45.64 11.38 15.65
CA SER A 99 -46.96 10.77 15.45
C SER A 99 -47.65 10.41 16.77
N HIS A 100 -48.04 11.44 17.53
CA HIS A 100 -49.18 11.32 18.42
C HIS A 100 -50.45 11.33 17.56
N ARG A 101 -50.91 10.14 17.14
CA ARG A 101 -52.32 9.95 16.79
C ARG A 101 -52.92 8.82 17.61
N THR A 102 -53.75 9.30 18.53
CA THR A 102 -54.65 8.63 19.45
C THR A 102 -55.39 7.46 18.84
N ARG A 103 -55.34 6.36 19.57
CA ARG A 103 -56.10 5.13 19.43
C ARG A 103 -57.56 5.39 19.84
N THR A 104 -58.50 5.30 18.91
CA THR A 104 -59.93 5.10 19.24
C THR A 104 -60.37 3.72 18.76
N ARG A 105 -61.03 3.00 19.67
CA ARG A 105 -61.51 1.62 19.59
C ARG A 105 -63.05 1.64 19.45
N LYS A 106 -63.61 0.60 18.82
CA LYS A 106 -65.05 0.25 18.55
C LYS A 106 -65.47 0.57 17.11
N GLY A 107 -66.19 -0.28 16.38
CA GLY A 107 -66.83 -1.55 16.71
C GLY A 107 -67.74 -1.98 15.54
N SER A 108 -67.79 -3.28 15.26
CA SER A 108 -68.89 -4.07 14.70
C SER A 108 -70.09 -3.35 14.05
N ARG A 109 -70.35 -3.67 12.77
CA ARG A 109 -71.57 -4.35 12.32
C ARG A 109 -71.38 -4.88 10.90
#